data_AF-A0A7X8QM88-F1
#
_entry.id   AF-A0A7X8QM88-F1
#
_cell.length_a   1.000
_cell.length_b   1.000
_cell.length_c   1.000
_cell.angle_alpha   90.00
_cell.angle_beta   90.00
_cell.angle_gamma   90.00
#
_symmetry.space_group_name_H-M   'P 1'
#
loop_
_entity.id
_entity.type
_entity.pdbx_description
1 polymer ?
#
loop_
_entity_poly.entity_id
_entity_poly.type
_entity_poly.pdbx_seq_one_letter_code
_entity_poly.pdbx_strand_id
1 'polypeptide(L)'
;MRLFKYIRKCLLFFLIVSALVFVSSFTVLAELKSDILFTISETKNMAITVSYSTEVPTISFIAPNGEKFYDGAPGNKMSVEYTDGVIYYLIPKAMPGDWTIEYDKLSNPTIDVTYAPYAEAVEIESFIIEPIKNDTANISFDVSYIDNLEFEYIVSAAITDEDSTVTGQKELMRGSGTTNKTTSARVDLSSLSSYDNYRLMLEVYLNSGGIEVFDTMLAEESFSYDNNREPKGINDFYAEINLTEESLLIDWSSESVYNCQE
;
A
#
# COMPACT_ATOMS: atom_id res chain seq x y z
N MET A 1 -33.41 -79.80 0.97
CA MET A 1 -32.77 -79.05 2.10
C MET A 1 -31.23 -78.96 2.06
N ARG A 2 -30.52 -79.65 1.14
CA ARG A 2 -29.05 -79.51 0.99
C ARG A 2 -28.62 -78.42 -0.02
N LEU A 3 -29.43 -78.14 -1.05
CA LEU A 3 -29.14 -77.14 -2.09
C LEU A 3 -29.09 -75.69 -1.56
N PHE A 4 -30.03 -75.33 -0.67
CA PHE A 4 -30.09 -74.01 -0.01
C PHE A 4 -28.87 -73.72 0.88
N LYS A 5 -28.20 -74.75 1.42
CA LYS A 5 -26.98 -74.60 2.24
C LYS A 5 -25.75 -74.21 1.41
N TYR A 6 -25.67 -74.68 0.15
CA TYR A 6 -24.56 -74.34 -0.75
C TYR A 6 -24.73 -72.94 -1.37
N ILE A 7 -25.96 -72.56 -1.72
CA ILE A 7 -26.28 -71.22 -2.22
C ILE A 7 -25.99 -70.16 -1.16
N ARG A 8 -26.38 -70.41 0.11
CA ARG A 8 -26.12 -69.49 1.23
C ARG A 8 -24.62 -69.34 1.54
N LYS A 9 -23.82 -70.39 1.34
CA LYS A 9 -22.35 -70.33 1.49
C LYS A 9 -21.66 -69.62 0.32
N CYS A 10 -22.13 -69.82 -0.91
CA CYS A 10 -21.61 -69.08 -2.07
C CYS A 10 -21.96 -67.59 -1.99
N LEU A 11 -23.16 -67.24 -1.53
CA LEU A 11 -23.60 -65.85 -1.39
C LEU A 11 -22.83 -65.12 -0.28
N LEU A 12 -22.56 -65.78 0.85
CA LEU A 12 -21.71 -65.26 1.92
C LEU A 12 -20.26 -65.06 1.46
N PHE A 13 -19.73 -66.00 0.67
CA PHE A 13 -18.38 -65.88 0.10
C PHE A 13 -18.30 -64.70 -0.88
N PHE A 14 -19.32 -64.52 -1.72
CA PHE A 14 -19.39 -63.39 -2.65
C PHE A 14 -19.52 -62.04 -1.93
N LEU A 15 -20.27 -61.98 -0.82
CA LEU A 15 -20.42 -60.77 0.01
C LEU A 15 -19.12 -60.41 0.75
N ILE A 16 -18.38 -61.41 1.23
CA ILE A 16 -17.07 -61.20 1.88
C ILE A 16 -16.02 -60.75 0.85
N VAL A 17 -15.98 -61.35 -0.34
CA VAL A 17 -15.07 -60.93 -1.42
C VAL A 17 -15.43 -59.53 -1.94
N SER A 18 -16.72 -59.22 -2.08
CA SER A 18 -17.20 -57.88 -2.45
C SER A 18 -16.87 -56.83 -1.38
N ALA A 19 -16.94 -57.18 -0.09
CA ALA A 19 -16.54 -56.28 0.99
C ALA A 19 -15.01 -56.08 1.04
N LEU A 20 -14.22 -57.09 0.67
CA LEU A 20 -12.76 -57.01 0.59
C LEU A 20 -12.26 -56.18 -0.61
N VAL A 21 -13.00 -56.15 -1.73
CA VAL A 21 -12.62 -55.34 -2.91
C VAL A 21 -12.88 -53.84 -2.69
N PHE A 22 -13.82 -53.48 -1.81
CA PHE A 22 -14.13 -52.09 -1.47
C PHE A 22 -13.20 -51.45 -0.41
N VAL A 23 -12.25 -52.20 0.17
CA VAL A 23 -11.23 -51.64 1.10
C VAL A 23 -9.92 -51.32 0.39
N SER A 24 -9.91 -51.29 -0.95
CA SER A 24 -8.89 -50.54 -1.68
C SER A 24 -9.19 -49.05 -1.54
N SER A 25 -9.06 -48.55 -0.32
CA SER A 25 -8.82 -47.13 -0.08
C SER A 25 -7.68 -46.76 -1.03
N PHE A 26 -7.97 -45.91 -2.02
CA PHE A 26 -6.92 -45.21 -2.73
C PHE A 26 -6.14 -44.47 -1.65
N THR A 27 -5.03 -45.05 -1.19
CA THR A 27 -3.99 -44.28 -0.53
C THR A 27 -3.43 -43.42 -1.65
N VAL A 28 -4.03 -42.25 -1.85
CA VAL A 28 -3.34 -41.14 -2.48
C VAL A 28 -2.14 -40.92 -1.57
N LEU A 29 -0.99 -41.46 -1.95
CA LEU A 29 0.25 -41.15 -1.30
C LEU A 29 0.42 -39.65 -1.47
N ALA A 30 0.33 -38.93 -0.34
CA ALA A 30 0.77 -37.56 -0.21
C ALA A 30 2.12 -37.41 -0.91
N GLU A 31 2.14 -36.74 -2.06
CA GLU A 31 3.35 -36.48 -2.81
C GLU A 31 3.87 -35.13 -2.34
N LEU A 32 4.89 -35.15 -1.48
CA LEU A 32 5.63 -33.95 -1.12
C LEU A 32 6.33 -33.44 -2.37
N LYS A 33 5.86 -32.30 -2.90
CA LYS A 33 6.46 -31.63 -4.04
C LYS A 33 7.36 -30.50 -3.55
N SER A 34 8.47 -30.30 -4.24
CA SER A 34 9.46 -29.27 -3.94
C SER A 34 9.91 -28.60 -5.23
N ASP A 35 9.73 -27.28 -5.31
CA ASP A 35 10.09 -26.47 -6.48
C ASP A 35 10.68 -25.13 -6.04
N ILE A 36 11.55 -24.54 -6.85
CA ILE A 36 11.96 -23.14 -6.69
C ILE A 36 10.70 -22.28 -6.87
N LEU A 37 10.37 -21.50 -5.83
CA LEU A 37 9.22 -20.61 -5.82
C LEU A 37 9.57 -19.28 -6.50
N PHE A 38 10.64 -18.62 -6.03
CA PHE A 38 11.14 -17.37 -6.61
C PHE A 38 12.62 -17.14 -6.26
N THR A 39 13.24 -16.20 -6.96
CA THR A 39 14.60 -15.71 -6.68
C THR A 39 14.56 -14.19 -6.50
N ILE A 40 15.12 -13.69 -5.40
CA ILE A 40 15.25 -12.25 -5.13
C ILE A 40 16.73 -11.84 -5.04
N SER A 41 17.10 -10.71 -5.62
CA SER A 41 18.50 -10.22 -5.66
C SER A 41 18.91 -9.40 -4.45
N GLU A 42 17.94 -8.94 -3.66
CA GLU A 42 18.12 -8.07 -2.50
C GLU A 42 17.07 -8.40 -1.44
N THR A 43 17.33 -8.00 -0.19
CA THR A 43 16.39 -8.21 0.92
C THR A 43 15.11 -7.42 0.70
N LYS A 44 13.95 -8.08 0.75
CA LYS A 44 12.63 -7.43 0.67
C LYS A 44 11.56 -8.26 1.35
N ASN A 45 10.43 -7.65 1.71
CA ASN A 45 9.30 -8.41 2.24
C ASN A 45 8.56 -9.10 1.09
N MET A 46 8.15 -10.35 1.30
CA MET A 46 7.53 -11.18 0.27
C MET A 46 6.19 -11.73 0.76
N ALA A 47 5.14 -11.53 -0.03
CA ALA A 47 3.83 -12.10 0.18
C ALA A 47 3.68 -13.30 -0.77
N ILE A 48 3.17 -14.41 -0.23
CA ILE A 48 2.88 -15.63 -0.97
C ILE A 48 1.43 -15.99 -0.71
N THR A 49 0.67 -16.17 -1.79
CA THR A 49 -0.73 -16.55 -1.75
C THR A 49 -0.85 -17.98 -2.28
N VAL A 50 -1.51 -18.84 -1.52
CA VAL A 50 -1.80 -20.24 -1.90
C VAL A 50 -3.30 -20.44 -1.94
N SER A 51 -3.85 -20.70 -3.12
CA SER A 51 -5.26 -20.99 -3.32
C SER A 51 -5.51 -22.50 -3.44
N TYR A 52 -6.58 -22.99 -2.82
CA TYR A 52 -6.97 -24.40 -2.76
C TYR A 52 -8.50 -24.57 -2.76
N SER A 53 -9.00 -25.75 -3.10
CA SER A 53 -10.43 -25.97 -3.35
C SER A 53 -11.13 -26.94 -2.39
N THR A 54 -10.37 -27.77 -1.66
CA THR A 54 -10.93 -28.93 -0.96
C THR A 54 -10.53 -28.93 0.51
N GLU A 55 -9.24 -28.92 0.81
CA GLU A 55 -8.73 -28.87 2.19
C GLU A 55 -7.45 -28.05 2.28
N VAL A 56 -7.10 -27.56 3.46
CA VAL A 56 -5.91 -26.73 3.66
C VAL A 56 -4.64 -27.54 3.36
N PRO A 57 -3.84 -27.19 2.33
CA PRO A 57 -2.61 -27.92 2.03
C PRO A 57 -1.55 -27.69 3.12
N THR A 58 -0.61 -28.62 3.25
CA THR A 58 0.55 -28.43 4.12
C THR A 58 1.64 -27.72 3.32
N ILE A 59 2.03 -26.51 3.73
CA ILE A 59 3.04 -25.70 3.02
C ILE A 59 4.22 -25.39 3.95
N SER A 60 5.40 -25.36 3.36
CA SER A 60 6.59 -24.80 3.99
C SER A 60 7.50 -24.15 2.94
N PHE A 61 8.30 -23.20 3.37
CA PHE A 61 9.26 -22.49 2.53
C PHE A 61 10.67 -22.74 3.04
N ILE A 62 11.63 -22.85 2.13
CA ILE A 62 13.04 -22.99 2.46
C ILE A 62 13.76 -21.76 1.94
N ALA A 63 14.36 -21.01 2.85
CA ALA A 63 15.19 -19.86 2.54
C ALA A 63 16.52 -20.29 1.90
N PRO A 64 17.21 -19.36 1.19
CA PRO A 64 18.52 -19.61 0.57
C PRO A 64 19.60 -20.18 1.51
N ASN A 65 19.52 -19.87 2.81
CA ASN A 65 20.43 -20.41 3.84
C ASN A 65 20.06 -21.84 4.32
N GLY A 66 19.01 -22.45 3.76
CA GLY A 66 18.47 -23.76 4.14
C GLY A 66 17.50 -23.72 5.33
N GLU A 67 17.18 -22.55 5.85
CA GLU A 67 16.24 -22.39 6.96
C GLU A 67 14.79 -22.61 6.51
N LYS A 68 14.02 -23.37 7.30
CA LYS A 68 12.64 -23.74 6.98
C LYS A 68 11.63 -22.86 7.71
N PHE A 69 10.66 -22.34 6.95
CA PHE A 69 9.56 -21.48 7.37
C PHE A 69 8.24 -22.24 7.17
N TYR A 70 7.40 -22.29 8.20
CA TYR A 70 6.09 -22.96 8.16
C TYR A 70 5.19 -22.35 9.23
N ASP A 71 3.87 -22.56 9.10
CA ASP A 71 2.92 -22.06 10.09
C ASP A 71 3.19 -22.70 11.48
N GLY A 72 3.25 -21.87 12.51
CA GLY A 72 3.61 -22.28 13.88
C GLY A 72 5.12 -22.45 14.13
N ALA A 73 6.00 -22.11 13.18
CA ALA A 73 7.44 -22.09 13.41
C ALA A 73 7.82 -21.06 14.50
N PRO A 74 8.81 -21.36 15.36
CA PRO A 74 9.22 -20.46 16.43
C PRO A 74 9.87 -19.18 15.88
N GLY A 75 9.58 -18.05 16.54
CA GLY A 75 10.27 -16.77 16.31
C GLY A 75 9.58 -15.79 15.37
N ASN A 76 8.28 -15.92 15.11
CA ASN A 76 7.47 -14.98 14.31
C ASN A 76 8.13 -14.60 12.97
N LYS A 77 8.75 -15.59 12.31
CA LYS A 77 9.53 -15.38 11.09
C LYS A 77 8.66 -15.08 9.86
N MET A 78 7.36 -15.31 9.99
CA MET A 78 6.34 -15.19 8.97
C MET A 78 4.99 -15.05 9.69
N SER A 79 4.09 -14.24 9.14
CA SER A 79 2.67 -14.27 9.53
C SER A 79 1.87 -15.07 8.52
N VAL A 80 0.81 -15.71 9.01
CA VAL A 80 -0.07 -16.56 8.21
C VAL A 80 -1.51 -16.12 8.44
N GLU A 81 -2.23 -15.85 7.36
CA GLU A 81 -3.65 -15.52 7.39
C GLU A 81 -4.44 -16.53 6.56
N TYR A 82 -5.55 -17.00 7.13
CA TYR A 82 -6.45 -17.94 6.49
C TYR A 82 -7.75 -17.24 6.09
N THR A 83 -8.10 -17.36 4.82
CA THR A 83 -9.39 -16.95 4.27
C THR A 83 -10.00 -18.12 3.49
N ASP A 84 -11.26 -17.99 3.06
CA ASP A 84 -11.96 -19.08 2.38
C ASP A 84 -11.24 -19.48 1.07
N GLY A 85 -10.69 -20.70 1.04
CA GLY A 85 -9.93 -21.24 -0.09
C GLY A 85 -8.57 -20.60 -0.36
N VAL A 86 -8.07 -19.72 0.52
CA VAL A 86 -6.79 -18.99 0.31
C VAL A 86 -5.99 -18.85 1.61
N ILE A 87 -4.69 -19.09 1.53
CA ILE A 87 -3.72 -18.82 2.60
C ILE A 87 -2.78 -17.71 2.14
N TYR A 88 -2.56 -16.71 3.01
CA TYR A 88 -1.57 -15.67 2.82
C TYR A 88 -0.40 -15.90 3.78
N TYR A 89 0.81 -15.91 3.23
CA TYR A 89 2.05 -15.97 3.98
C TYR A 89 2.82 -14.68 3.75
N LEU A 90 3.14 -13.96 4.82
CA LEU A 90 3.95 -12.74 4.76
C LEU A 90 5.30 -13.00 5.40
N ILE A 91 6.35 -12.98 4.58
CA ILE A 91 7.74 -13.18 5.01
C ILE A 91 8.42 -11.81 5.04
N PRO A 92 8.59 -11.20 6.23
CA PRO A 92 9.35 -9.96 6.37
C PRO A 92 10.84 -10.22 6.11
N LYS A 93 11.51 -9.26 5.48
CA LYS A 93 12.96 -9.26 5.25
C LYS A 93 13.48 -10.57 4.64
N ALA A 94 12.78 -11.10 3.64
CA ALA A 94 13.20 -12.30 2.91
C ALA A 94 14.60 -12.07 2.32
N MET A 95 15.50 -13.02 2.56
CA MET A 95 16.91 -12.88 2.17
C MET A 95 17.14 -13.11 0.67
N PRO A 96 18.17 -12.48 0.08
CA PRO A 96 18.55 -12.69 -1.32
C PRO A 96 18.88 -14.16 -1.63
N GLY A 97 18.43 -14.63 -2.79
CA GLY A 97 18.68 -15.98 -3.30
C GLY A 97 17.40 -16.72 -3.68
N ASP A 98 17.55 -18.03 -3.90
CA ASP A 98 16.46 -18.93 -4.27
C ASP A 98 15.64 -19.35 -3.05
N TRP A 99 14.35 -19.05 -3.10
CA TRP A 99 13.36 -19.54 -2.15
C TRP A 99 12.64 -20.74 -2.74
N THR A 100 12.54 -21.82 -1.98
CA THR A 100 11.89 -23.06 -2.41
C THR A 100 10.58 -23.24 -1.65
N ILE A 101 9.53 -23.71 -2.32
CA ILE A 101 8.29 -24.16 -1.69
C ILE A 101 8.28 -25.68 -1.60
N GLU A 102 7.97 -26.21 -0.42
CA GLU A 102 7.66 -27.62 -0.19
C GLU A 102 6.21 -27.74 0.23
N TYR A 103 5.43 -28.57 -0.46
CA TYR A 103 4.01 -28.71 -0.17
C TYR A 103 3.46 -30.13 -0.35
N ASP A 104 2.43 -30.43 0.44
CA ASP A 104 1.52 -31.55 0.26
C ASP A 104 0.12 -30.98 -0.03
N LYS A 105 -0.37 -31.23 -1.24
CA LYS A 105 -1.68 -30.76 -1.68
C LYS A 105 -2.83 -31.57 -1.08
N LEU A 106 -2.55 -32.66 -0.38
CA LEU A 106 -3.55 -33.57 0.18
C LEU A 106 -4.57 -34.00 -0.90
N SER A 107 -5.88 -33.90 -0.64
CA SER A 107 -6.93 -34.24 -1.61
C SER A 107 -7.23 -33.15 -2.64
N ASN A 108 -6.53 -32.01 -2.62
CA ASN A 108 -6.76 -30.96 -3.63
C ASN A 108 -6.31 -31.44 -5.02
N PRO A 109 -7.10 -31.18 -6.08
CA PRO A 109 -6.70 -31.51 -7.44
C PRO A 109 -5.44 -30.73 -7.85
N THR A 110 -5.41 -29.44 -7.55
CA THR A 110 -4.30 -28.50 -7.76
C THR A 110 -4.24 -27.51 -6.59
N ILE A 111 -3.10 -26.85 -6.45
CA ILE A 111 -2.98 -25.61 -5.69
C ILE A 111 -2.39 -24.56 -6.64
N ASP A 112 -2.82 -23.32 -6.48
CA ASP A 112 -2.25 -22.19 -7.22
C ASP A 112 -1.42 -21.35 -6.26
N VAL A 113 -0.19 -21.05 -6.65
CA VAL A 113 0.75 -20.31 -5.81
C VAL A 113 1.20 -19.06 -6.56
N THR A 114 0.95 -17.90 -5.97
CA THR A 114 1.43 -16.61 -6.48
C THR A 114 2.26 -15.91 -5.43
N TYR A 115 3.18 -15.05 -5.86
CA TYR A 115 4.01 -14.27 -4.96
C TYR A 115 4.23 -12.85 -5.50
N ALA A 116 4.41 -11.91 -4.59
CA ALA A 116 4.74 -10.53 -4.91
C ALA A 116 5.53 -9.92 -3.74
N PRO A 117 6.41 -8.95 -4.00
CA PRO A 117 6.95 -8.13 -2.92
C PRO A 117 5.82 -7.29 -2.31
N TYR A 118 5.91 -6.99 -1.02
CA TYR A 118 4.99 -6.07 -0.35
C TYR A 118 5.76 -5.07 0.53
N ALA A 119 5.11 -3.97 0.87
CA ALA A 119 5.54 -3.05 1.90
C ALA A 119 4.38 -2.84 2.87
N GLU A 120 4.70 -2.64 4.14
CA GLU A 120 3.69 -2.21 5.11
C GLU A 120 3.26 -0.78 4.77
N ALA A 121 2.07 -0.37 5.19
CA ALA A 121 1.69 1.03 5.08
C ALA A 121 2.62 1.89 5.96
N VAL A 122 3.01 3.05 5.44
CA VAL A 122 3.48 4.16 6.27
C VAL A 122 2.26 4.94 6.73
N GLU A 123 2.25 5.44 7.96
CA GLU A 123 1.08 6.12 8.52
C GLU A 123 1.52 7.43 9.20
N ILE A 124 0.82 8.53 8.89
CA ILE A 124 0.95 9.80 9.59
C ILE A 124 0.02 9.74 10.79
N GLU A 125 0.60 9.56 11.97
CA GLU A 125 -0.12 9.41 13.23
C GLU A 125 -0.62 10.75 13.78
N SER A 126 0.13 11.82 13.50
CA SER A 126 -0.19 13.15 13.99
C SER A 126 0.36 14.21 13.04
N PHE A 127 -0.39 15.31 12.87
CA PHE A 127 0.09 16.50 12.17
C PHE A 127 -0.39 17.76 12.92
N ILE A 128 0.52 18.34 13.70
CA ILE A 128 0.26 19.46 14.60
C ILE A 128 0.85 20.72 14.00
N ILE A 129 0.04 21.77 13.97
CA ILE A 129 0.42 23.09 13.45
C ILE A 129 0.31 24.08 14.60
N GLU A 130 1.41 24.75 14.93
CA GLU A 130 1.36 25.86 15.88
C GLU A 130 0.69 27.09 15.25
N PRO A 131 0.13 28.01 16.06
CA PRO A 131 -0.44 29.25 15.54
C PRO A 131 0.52 30.00 14.63
N ILE A 132 0.07 30.29 13.41
CA ILE A 132 0.86 30.94 12.37
C ILE A 132 1.27 32.35 12.82
N LYS A 133 2.56 32.66 12.63
CA LYS A 133 3.15 33.96 12.99
C LYS A 133 4.19 34.38 11.95
N ASN A 134 4.15 35.63 11.51
CA ASN A 134 5.15 36.24 10.62
C ASN A 134 5.45 35.39 9.37
N ASP A 135 4.44 35.15 8.53
CA ASP A 135 4.58 34.35 7.30
C ASP A 135 5.12 32.93 7.52
N THR A 136 4.97 32.37 8.72
CA THR A 136 5.56 31.07 9.07
C THR A 136 4.55 30.20 9.82
N ALA A 137 4.47 28.92 9.43
CA ALA A 137 3.89 27.86 10.23
C ALA A 137 4.99 26.98 10.83
N ASN A 138 5.00 26.78 12.15
CA ASN A 138 5.79 25.72 12.77
C ASN A 138 4.94 24.46 12.83
N ILE A 139 5.49 23.36 12.36
CA ILE A 139 4.79 22.07 12.32
C ILE A 139 5.56 21.01 13.11
N SER A 140 4.83 20.04 13.62
CA SER A 140 5.37 18.82 14.20
C SER A 140 4.47 17.65 13.83
N PHE A 141 5.05 16.51 13.47
CA PHE A 141 4.30 15.35 13.04
C PHE A 141 5.04 14.06 13.38
N ASP A 142 4.27 12.99 13.55
CA ASP A 142 4.77 11.65 13.82
C ASP A 142 4.38 10.73 12.67
N VAL A 143 5.35 9.94 12.21
CA VAL A 143 5.15 8.95 11.15
C VAL A 143 5.52 7.59 11.71
N SER A 144 4.62 6.62 11.64
CA SER A 144 4.88 5.25 12.09
C SER A 144 5.23 4.32 10.93
N TYR A 145 6.12 3.37 11.21
CA TYR A 145 6.47 2.27 10.33
C TYR A 145 7.11 1.13 11.12
N ILE A 146 7.03 -0.10 10.62
CA ILE A 146 7.53 -1.30 11.32
C ILE A 146 9.04 -1.22 11.67
N ASP A 147 9.82 -0.52 10.85
CA ASP A 147 11.25 -0.27 11.04
C ASP A 147 11.53 1.23 11.19
N ASN A 148 12.68 1.57 11.76
CA ASN A 148 13.18 2.96 11.82
C ASN A 148 13.91 3.30 10.52
N LEU A 149 13.18 3.79 9.52
CA LEU A 149 13.70 4.14 8.20
C LEU A 149 13.59 5.65 7.96
N GLU A 150 14.42 6.16 7.06
CA GLU A 150 14.28 7.52 6.56
C GLU A 150 13.07 7.60 5.62
N PHE A 151 12.31 8.68 5.75
CA PHE A 151 11.22 9.02 4.84
C PHE A 151 11.43 10.44 4.31
N GLU A 152 10.89 10.72 3.13
CA GLU A 152 10.79 12.06 2.58
C GLU A 152 9.40 12.62 2.82
N TYR A 153 9.28 13.93 2.96
CA TYR A 153 7.98 14.59 3.11
C TYR A 153 7.89 15.88 2.29
N ILE A 154 6.65 16.21 1.93
CA ILE A 154 6.27 17.45 1.27
C ILE A 154 5.21 18.14 2.13
N VAL A 155 5.38 19.44 2.36
CA VAL A 155 4.33 20.27 2.97
C VAL A 155 3.81 21.22 1.91
N SER A 156 2.50 21.22 1.74
CA SER A 156 1.79 22.04 0.77
C SER A 156 0.71 22.89 1.46
N ALA A 157 0.41 24.07 0.91
CA ALA A 157 -0.88 24.71 1.16
C ALA A 157 -1.90 24.15 0.17
N ALA A 158 -3.04 23.71 0.67
CA ALA A 158 -4.14 23.15 -0.11
C ALA A 158 -5.40 24.02 0.04
N ILE A 159 -6.19 24.05 -1.02
CA ILE A 159 -7.57 24.57 -1.02
C ILE A 159 -8.51 23.37 -1.22
N THR A 160 -9.63 23.38 -0.52
CA THR A 160 -10.64 22.31 -0.61
C THR A 160 -11.98 22.84 -1.10
N ASP A 161 -12.78 21.97 -1.70
CA ASP A 161 -14.20 22.22 -1.94
C ASP A 161 -15.04 21.96 -0.67
N GLU A 162 -16.37 22.04 -0.82
CA GLU A 162 -17.36 21.81 0.25
C GLU A 162 -17.31 20.38 0.81
N ASP A 163 -16.85 19.41 0.01
CA ASP A 163 -16.72 18.00 0.38
C ASP A 163 -15.33 17.69 0.99
N SER A 164 -14.53 18.73 1.28
CA SER A 164 -13.15 18.60 1.78
C SER A 164 -12.19 17.91 0.82
N THR A 165 -12.52 17.86 -0.48
CA THR A 165 -11.62 17.35 -1.51
C THR A 165 -10.64 18.44 -1.91
N VAL A 166 -9.35 18.11 -2.01
CA VAL A 166 -8.31 19.05 -2.46
C VAL A 166 -8.55 19.42 -3.93
N THR A 167 -8.79 20.70 -4.20
CA THR A 167 -9.03 21.24 -5.56
C THR A 167 -7.84 22.04 -6.10
N GLY A 168 -6.89 22.38 -5.25
CA GLY A 168 -5.64 23.03 -5.62
C GLY A 168 -4.62 22.91 -4.50
N GLN A 169 -3.35 22.84 -4.87
CA GLN A 169 -2.25 22.78 -3.91
C GLN A 169 -1.03 23.55 -4.42
N LYS A 170 -0.26 24.07 -3.48
CA LYS A 170 1.04 24.69 -3.72
C LYS A 170 2.05 24.14 -2.72
N GLU A 171 3.09 23.51 -3.24
CA GLU A 171 4.22 23.05 -2.44
C GLU A 171 4.91 24.24 -1.76
N LEU A 172 5.17 24.09 -0.46
CA LEU A 172 5.84 25.09 0.36
C LEU A 172 7.25 24.65 0.75
N MET A 173 7.43 23.37 1.06
CA MET A 173 8.75 22.82 1.37
C MET A 173 8.80 21.31 1.19
N ARG A 174 10.04 20.80 1.18
CA ARG A 174 10.38 19.39 1.28
C ARG A 174 11.36 19.16 2.43
N GLY A 175 11.38 17.96 2.97
CA GLY A 175 12.40 17.54 3.92
C GLY A 175 12.45 16.03 4.07
N SER A 176 13.24 15.57 5.04
CA SER A 176 13.27 14.17 5.45
C SER A 176 13.16 14.02 6.96
N GLY A 177 12.68 12.86 7.39
CA GLY A 177 12.54 12.49 8.79
C GLY A 177 12.88 11.02 9.00
N THR A 178 12.69 10.52 10.22
CA THR A 178 12.85 9.09 10.52
C THR A 178 11.58 8.59 11.15
N THR A 179 11.05 7.46 10.66
CA THR A 179 9.85 6.84 11.22
C THR A 179 10.05 6.52 12.71
N ASN A 180 8.95 6.53 13.46
CA ASN A 180 8.90 6.36 14.91
C ASN A 180 9.67 7.44 15.71
N LYS A 181 9.94 8.59 15.08
CA LYS A 181 10.46 9.79 15.73
C LYS A 181 9.67 11.01 15.27
N THR A 182 9.40 11.91 16.21
CA THR A 182 8.78 13.19 15.91
C THR A 182 9.69 14.04 15.01
N THR A 183 9.11 14.52 13.92
CA THR A 183 9.75 15.47 13.01
C THR A 183 9.15 16.84 13.21
N SER A 184 9.98 17.88 13.28
CA SER A 184 9.53 19.26 13.39
C SER A 184 10.18 20.12 12.32
N ALA A 185 9.41 21.02 11.73
CA ALA A 185 9.87 21.88 10.65
C ALA A 185 9.23 23.27 10.70
N ARG A 186 9.91 24.22 10.06
CA ARG A 186 9.45 25.59 9.89
C ARG A 186 9.11 25.84 8.43
N VAL A 187 7.84 26.08 8.15
CA VAL A 187 7.30 26.27 6.80
C VAL A 187 7.19 27.77 6.50
N ASP A 188 7.79 28.22 5.39
CA ASP A 188 7.66 29.59 4.88
C ASP A 188 6.40 29.71 4.01
N LEU A 189 5.51 30.65 4.37
CA LEU A 189 4.24 30.89 3.69
C LEU A 189 4.31 32.06 2.70
N SER A 190 5.43 32.77 2.62
CA SER A 190 5.57 34.01 1.85
C SER A 190 5.38 33.87 0.33
N SER A 191 5.37 32.64 -0.16
CA SER A 191 5.08 32.34 -1.56
C SER A 191 3.58 32.27 -1.87
N LEU A 192 2.70 32.21 -0.88
CA LEU A 192 1.25 32.09 -1.07
C LEU A 192 0.62 33.41 -1.52
N SER A 193 -0.42 33.33 -2.35
CA SER A 193 -1.33 34.46 -2.60
C SER A 193 -2.27 34.66 -1.42
N SER A 194 -2.81 35.86 -1.26
CA SER A 194 -3.83 36.16 -0.26
C SER A 194 -5.07 35.27 -0.47
N TYR A 195 -5.44 34.53 0.56
CA TYR A 195 -6.63 33.67 0.57
C TYR A 195 -6.98 33.27 2.01
N ASP A 196 -8.28 33.21 2.30
CA ASP A 196 -8.76 33.12 3.68
C ASP A 196 -8.92 31.69 4.21
N ASN A 197 -8.76 30.67 3.37
CA ASN A 197 -9.16 29.31 3.71
C ASN A 197 -8.16 28.24 3.22
N TYR A 198 -6.86 28.47 3.38
CA TYR A 198 -5.86 27.42 3.14
C TYR A 198 -5.91 26.36 4.24
N ARG A 199 -5.51 25.13 3.91
CA ARG A 199 -5.14 24.09 4.86
C ARG A 199 -3.72 23.64 4.58
N LEU A 200 -2.96 23.26 5.60
CA LEU A 200 -1.69 22.58 5.35
C LEU A 200 -1.94 21.11 5.07
N MET A 201 -1.24 20.57 4.08
CA MET A 201 -1.24 19.17 3.71
C MET A 201 0.18 18.63 3.86
N LEU A 202 0.31 17.48 4.51
CA LEU A 202 1.54 16.74 4.66
C LEU A 202 1.44 15.48 3.80
N GLU A 203 2.39 15.29 2.91
CA GLU A 203 2.58 14.05 2.16
C GLU A 203 3.88 13.40 2.61
N VAL A 204 3.86 12.10 2.92
CA VAL A 204 5.03 11.34 3.35
C VAL A 204 5.25 10.20 2.38
N TYR A 205 6.50 10.00 1.97
CA TYR A 205 6.93 8.96 1.03
C TYR A 205 8.07 8.15 1.66
N LEU A 206 7.96 6.83 1.63
CA LEU A 206 8.96 5.90 2.15
C LEU A 206 9.21 4.79 1.14
N ASN A 207 10.48 4.53 0.83
CA ASN A 207 10.87 3.40 0.00
C ASN A 207 11.29 2.22 0.89
N SER A 208 10.56 1.11 0.79
CA SER A 208 10.88 -0.15 1.49
C SER A 208 11.12 -1.26 0.49
N GLY A 209 12.38 -1.68 0.32
CA GLY A 209 12.73 -2.83 -0.53
C GLY A 209 12.39 -2.67 -2.01
N GLY A 210 12.35 -1.41 -2.51
CA GLY A 210 12.00 -1.07 -3.88
C GLY A 210 10.50 -0.81 -4.10
N ILE A 211 9.68 -0.85 -3.05
CA ILE A 211 8.28 -0.44 -3.09
C ILE A 211 8.16 0.91 -2.37
N GLU A 212 7.61 1.90 -3.07
CA GLU A 212 7.23 3.17 -2.47
C GLU A 212 5.86 3.03 -1.81
N VAL A 213 5.78 3.43 -0.56
CA VAL A 213 4.53 3.61 0.19
C VAL A 213 4.42 5.07 0.58
N PHE A 214 3.20 5.56 0.63
CA PHE A 214 2.94 6.95 0.95
C PHE A 214 1.68 7.07 1.80
N ASP A 215 1.62 8.17 2.53
CA ASP A 215 0.42 8.61 3.24
C ASP A 215 0.28 10.12 3.13
N THR A 216 -0.95 10.61 3.31
CA THR A 216 -1.27 12.03 3.19
C THR A 216 -2.24 12.44 4.29
N MET A 217 -1.90 13.51 4.99
CA MET A 217 -2.75 14.08 6.03
C MET A 217 -3.03 15.56 5.74
N LEU A 218 -4.30 15.92 5.72
CA LEU A 218 -4.74 17.29 5.64
C LEU A 218 -5.03 17.81 7.06
N ALA A 219 -4.58 19.03 7.35
CA ALA A 219 -4.90 19.69 8.61
C ALA A 219 -6.42 19.87 8.78
N GLU A 220 -6.91 19.63 9.99
CA GLU A 220 -8.31 19.83 10.34
C GLU A 220 -8.71 21.32 10.29
N GLU A 221 -7.81 22.19 10.75
CA GLU A 221 -8.03 23.64 10.80
C GLU A 221 -7.54 24.32 9.53
N SER A 222 -8.35 25.26 9.04
CA SER A 222 -7.96 26.19 7.98
C SER A 222 -7.29 27.44 8.55
N PHE A 223 -6.50 28.11 7.73
CA PHE A 223 -5.92 29.41 8.04
C PHE A 223 -6.10 30.40 6.89
N SER A 224 -6.23 31.67 7.27
CA SER A 224 -6.18 32.78 6.34
C SER A 224 -4.75 33.27 6.20
N TYR A 225 -4.34 33.58 4.98
CA TYR A 225 -3.05 34.17 4.68
C TYR A 225 -3.26 35.47 3.90
N ASP A 226 -2.64 36.55 4.36
CA ASP A 226 -2.66 37.84 3.67
C ASP A 226 -1.24 38.21 3.22
N ASN A 227 -1.00 38.07 1.92
CA ASN A 227 0.25 38.42 1.29
C ASN A 227 0.32 39.93 1.03
N ASN A 228 0.87 40.66 2.00
CA ASN A 228 1.14 42.10 1.88
C ASN A 228 2.15 42.49 0.78
N ARG A 229 2.76 41.51 0.10
CA ARG A 229 3.69 41.71 -1.01
C ARG A 229 3.05 41.36 -2.37
N GLU A 230 1.83 40.84 -2.36
CA GLU A 230 1.12 40.52 -3.59
C GLU A 230 0.83 41.82 -4.36
N PRO A 231 1.14 41.87 -5.68
CA PRO A 231 0.74 42.99 -6.50
C PRO A 231 -0.78 43.16 -6.38
N LYS A 232 -1.25 44.39 -6.16
CA LYS A 232 -2.69 44.65 -6.19
C LYS A 232 -3.25 44.17 -7.52
N GLY A 233 -4.30 43.36 -7.46
CA GLY A 233 -5.01 42.91 -8.66
C GLY A 233 -5.45 44.10 -9.50
N ILE A 234 -5.33 43.97 -10.83
CA ILE A 234 -5.81 44.99 -11.78
C ILE A 234 -7.33 44.84 -11.85
N ASN A 235 -8.05 45.61 -11.03
CA ASN A 235 -9.50 45.49 -10.90
C ASN A 235 -10.25 45.84 -12.21
N ASP A 236 -9.62 46.57 -13.13
CA ASP A 236 -10.20 46.99 -14.41
C ASP A 236 -9.59 46.26 -15.61
N PHE A 237 -8.98 45.09 -15.42
CA PHE A 237 -8.47 44.32 -16.55
C PHE A 237 -9.62 43.83 -17.42
N TYR A 238 -9.65 44.28 -18.67
CA TYR A 238 -10.63 43.88 -19.65
C TYR A 238 -9.95 43.31 -20.89
N ALA A 239 -10.42 42.14 -21.33
CA ALA A 239 -9.97 41.53 -22.57
C ALA A 239 -11.18 41.14 -23.42
N GLU A 240 -11.19 41.58 -24.68
CA GLU A 240 -12.18 41.20 -25.66
C GLU A 240 -11.49 40.54 -26.86
N ILE A 241 -11.98 39.36 -27.25
CA ILE A 241 -11.54 38.65 -28.44
C ILE A 241 -12.65 38.74 -29.48
N ASN A 242 -12.40 39.44 -30.58
CA ASN A 242 -13.29 39.47 -31.72
C ASN A 242 -12.77 38.53 -32.81
N LEU A 243 -13.36 37.34 -32.89
CA LEU A 243 -12.99 36.31 -33.87
C LEU A 243 -13.38 36.65 -35.31
N THR A 244 -14.31 37.59 -35.52
CA THR A 244 -14.74 38.01 -36.88
C THR A 244 -13.77 39.03 -37.46
N GLU A 245 -13.26 39.92 -36.60
CA GLU A 245 -12.28 40.93 -36.97
C GLU A 245 -10.83 40.48 -36.73
N GLU A 246 -10.63 39.24 -36.26
CA GLU A 246 -9.34 38.65 -35.89
C GLU A 246 -8.53 39.57 -34.95
N SER A 247 -9.21 40.22 -34.01
CA SER A 247 -8.63 41.23 -33.12
C SER A 247 -8.75 40.85 -31.64
N LEU A 248 -7.77 41.31 -30.87
CA LEU A 248 -7.70 41.20 -29.42
C LEU A 248 -7.57 42.62 -28.86
N LEU A 249 -8.55 43.03 -28.08
CA LEU A 249 -8.46 44.24 -27.26
C LEU A 249 -8.01 43.83 -25.85
N ILE A 250 -6.96 44.46 -25.34
CA ILE A 250 -6.58 44.39 -23.94
C ILE A 250 -6.60 45.82 -23.40
N ASP A 251 -7.40 46.08 -22.36
CA ASP A 251 -7.47 47.35 -21.65
C ASP A 251 -6.94 47.17 -20.22
N TRP A 252 -5.93 47.98 -19.88
CA TRP A 252 -5.33 48.11 -18.55
C TRP A 252 -5.17 49.61 -18.17
N SER A 253 -5.97 50.48 -18.78
CA SER A 253 -5.77 51.94 -18.76
C SER A 253 -5.68 52.55 -17.36
N SER A 254 -6.35 51.99 -16.34
CA SER A 254 -6.29 52.49 -14.96
C SER A 254 -4.94 52.29 -14.26
N GLU A 255 -4.09 51.39 -14.76
CA GLU A 255 -2.75 51.10 -14.23
C GLU A 255 -1.62 51.59 -15.15
N SER A 256 -1.96 52.20 -16.30
CA SER A 256 -0.97 52.79 -17.20
C SER A 256 -0.45 54.12 -16.64
N VAL A 257 0.58 54.05 -15.79
CA VAL A 257 1.37 55.25 -15.44
C VAL A 257 2.16 55.69 -16.68
N TYR A 258 1.54 56.52 -17.52
CA TYR A 258 2.24 57.23 -18.59
C TYR A 258 3.11 58.34 -17.98
N ASN A 259 4.32 57.99 -17.55
CA ASN A 259 5.38 58.98 -17.34
C ASN A 259 6.01 59.34 -18.69
N CYS A 260 5.30 60.15 -19.48
CA CYS A 260 5.93 60.95 -20.52
C CYS A 260 6.16 62.35 -19.95
N GLN A 261 7.33 62.57 -19.35
CA GLN A 261 7.85 63.92 -19.19
C GLN A 261 8.34 64.38 -20.57
N GLU A 262 7.65 65.35 -21.17
CA GLU A 262 8.25 66.30 -22.11
C GLU A 262 8.89 67.46 -21.33
#